data_AF-T0R411-F1
#
_entry.id   AF-T0R411-F1
#
_cell.length_a   1.000
_cell.length_b   1.000
_cell.length_c   1.000
_cell.angle_alpha   90.00
_cell.angle_beta   90.00
_cell.angle_gamma   90.00
#
_symmetry.space_group_name_H-M   'P 1'
#
loop_
_entity.id
_entity.type
_entity.pdbx_description
1 polymer ?
#
loop_
_entity_poly.entity_id
_entity_poly.type
_entity_poly.pdbx_seq_one_letter_code
_entity_poly.pdbx_strand_id
1 'polypeptide(L)' 'MCGGVKFEYFVSAGVFDDEINIVPTKHIFVKNKCHWYNITDDITQIERY' A
#
# COMPACT_ATOMS: atom_id res chain seq x y z
N MET A 1 -24.19 -10.07 19.83
CA MET A 1 -23.69 -9.07 18.87
C MET A 1 -22.69 -9.79 17.98
N CYS A 2 -23.05 -10.11 16.74
CA CYS A 2 -22.12 -10.77 15.82
C CYS A 2 -21.18 -9.70 15.26
N GLY A 3 -19.95 -9.65 15.76
CA GLY A 3 -18.92 -8.76 15.25
C GLY A 3 -18.57 -9.16 13.82
N GLY A 4 -18.92 -8.31 12.85
CA GLY A 4 -18.52 -8.51 11.46
C GLY A 4 -17.00 -8.39 11.35
N VAL A 5 -16.37 -9.41 10.77
CA VAL A 5 -14.94 -9.34 10.44
C VAL A 5 -14.79 -8.36 9.28
N LYS A 6 -14.04 -7.28 9.49
CA LYS A 6 -13.73 -6.31 8.44
C LYS A 6 -12.52 -6.82 7.66
N PHE A 7 -12.74 -7.18 6.40
CA PHE A 7 -11.66 -7.54 5.49
C PHE A 7 -11.14 -6.28 4.80
N GLU A 8 -9.82 -6.08 4.82
CA GLU A 8 -9.14 -5.01 4.09
C GLU A 8 -8.53 -5.62 2.82
N TYR A 9 -8.86 -5.04 1.67
CA TYR A 9 -8.35 -5.47 0.36
C TYR A 9 -7.40 -4.42 -0.18
N PHE A 10 -6.27 -4.88 -0.72
CA PHE A 10 -5.25 -4.03 -1.32
C PHE A 10 -5.26 -4.24 -2.84
N VAL A 11 -5.48 -3.16 -3.58
CA VAL A 11 -5.50 -3.13 -5.05
C VAL A 11 -4.49 -2.08 -5.52
N SER A 12 -3.69 -2.42 -6.52
CA SER A 12 -2.76 -1.46 -7.13
C SER A 12 -3.53 -0.42 -7.96
N ALA A 13 -3.29 0.87 -7.72
CA ALA A 13 -3.92 1.94 -8.49
C ALA A 13 -3.62 1.90 -10.01
N GLY A 14 -2.56 1.19 -10.44
CA GLY A 14 -2.23 1.06 -11.86
C GLY A 14 -3.15 0.15 -12.69
N VAL A 15 -4.17 -0.50 -12.09
CA VAL A 15 -5.15 -1.31 -12.85
C VAL A 15 -6.41 -0.54 -13.24
N PHE A 16 -6.52 0.73 -12.85
CA PHE A 16 -7.70 1.55 -13.16
C PHE A 16 -7.50 2.27 -14.49
N ASP A 17 -8.54 2.27 -15.32
CA ASP A 17 -8.54 2.99 -16.61
C ASP A 17 -8.71 4.50 -16.43
N ASP A 18 -9.43 4.91 -15.37
CA ASP A 18 -9.71 6.31 -15.04
C ASP A 18 -8.83 6.81 -13.89
N GLU A 19 -8.55 8.12 -13.87
CA GLU A 19 -7.86 8.78 -12.76
C GLU A 19 -8.73 8.76 -11.50
N ILE A 20 -8.28 8.01 -10.50
CA ILE A 20 -9.00 7.83 -9.24
C ILE A 20 -8.70 8.92 -8.20
N ASN A 21 -7.83 9.89 -8.51
CA ASN A 21 -7.45 11.01 -7.63
C ASN A 21 -6.93 10.55 -6.26
N ILE A 22 -6.19 9.44 -6.22
CA ILE A 22 -5.64 8.88 -4.98
C ILE A 22 -4.13 9.09 -4.97
N VAL A 23 -3.63 9.61 -3.86
CA VAL A 23 -2.19 9.68 -3.59
C VAL A 23 -1.72 8.38 -2.93
N PRO A 24 -0.45 7.97 -3.11
CA PRO A 24 0.09 6.80 -2.44
C PRO A 24 -0.12 6.86 -0.93
N THR A 25 -0.68 5.80 -0.34
CA THR A 25 -0.97 5.73 1.11
C THR A 25 -0.12 4.72 1.85
N LYS A 26 0.54 3.80 1.13
CA LYS A 26 1.37 2.72 1.69
C LYS A 26 2.50 2.38 0.72
N HIS A 27 3.70 2.16 1.25
CA HIS A 27 4.77 1.46 0.55
C HIS A 27 4.68 -0.03 0.87
N ILE A 28 4.38 -0.85 -0.14
CA ILE A 28 4.29 -2.31 0.03
C ILE A 28 5.59 -2.99 -0.40
N PHE A 29 5.92 -4.12 0.23
CA PHE A 29 7.14 -4.90 -0.02
C PHE A 29 8.44 -4.12 0.21
N VAL A 30 8.49 -3.23 1.20
CA VAL A 30 9.71 -2.44 1.48
C VAL A 30 10.94 -3.28 1.79
N LYS A 31 10.76 -4.52 2.25
CA LYS A 31 11.83 -5.50 2.43
C LYS A 31 12.55 -5.87 1.12
N ASN A 32 11.87 -5.75 -0.01
CA ASN A 32 12.38 -6.09 -1.34
C ASN A 32 12.83 -4.85 -2.14
N LYS A 33 12.90 -3.66 -1.51
CA LYS A 33 13.46 -2.46 -2.16
C LYS A 33 14.95 -2.64 -2.46
N CYS A 34 15.47 -1.89 -3.42
CA CYS A 34 16.91 -1.85 -3.67
C CYS A 34 17.67 -1.37 -2.42
N HIS A 35 18.77 -2.03 -2.06
CA HIS A 35 19.53 -1.71 -0.84
C HIS A 35 20.09 -0.27 -0.83
N TRP A 36 20.33 0.30 -2.01
CA TRP A 36 20.85 1.66 -2.19
C TRP A 36 19.77 2.75 -2.17
N TYR A 37 18.49 2.39 -2.22
CA TYR A 37 17.40 3.36 -2.24
C TYR A 37 16.77 3.51 -0.85
N ASN A 38 16.75 4.72 -0.31
CA ASN A 38 16.07 5.02 0.94
C ASN A 38 14.71 5.66 0.67
N ILE A 39 13.65 5.15 1.29
CA ILE A 39 12.32 5.78 1.25
C ILE A 39 12.34 6.89 2.28
N THR A 40 12.16 8.14 1.85
CA THR A 40 12.37 9.33 2.67
C THR A 40 11.08 10.05 3.08
N ASP A 41 9.93 9.60 2.56
CA ASP A 41 8.63 10.13 2.97
C ASP A 41 8.10 9.40 4.22
N ASP A 42 7.05 9.96 4.80
CA ASP A 42 6.41 9.45 6.02
C ASP A 42 5.26 8.48 5.75
N ILE A 43 5.11 8.00 4.51
CA ILE A 43 4.03 7.10 4.12
C ILE A 43 4.30 5.72 4.75
N THR A 44 3.24 5.09 5.26
CA THR A 44 3.36 3.82 6.00
C THR A 44 4.06 2.74 5.19
N GLN A 45 5.11 2.14 5.75
CA GLN A 45 5.90 1.10 5.12
C GLN A 45 5.48 -0.29 5.62
N ILE A 46 5.15 -1.19 4.69
CA ILE A 46 4.65 -2.54 4.98
C ILE A 46 5.56 -3.58 4.34
N GLU A 47 6.04 -4.52 5.16
CA GLU A 47 6.91 -5.61 4.69
C GLU A 47 6.15 -6.82 4.15
N ARG A 48 4.94 -7.11 4.69
CA ARG A 48 4.17 -8.33 4.37
C ARG A 48 2.66 -8.12 4.56
N TYR A 49 1.84 -8.86 3.81
CA TYR A 49 0.40 -9.02 3.98
C TYR A 49 0.02 -10.00 5.10
#